data_AF-A0AAP3DI95-F1
#
_entry.id   AF-A0AAP3DI95-F1
#
_cell.length_a   1.000
_cell.length_b   1.000
_cell.length_c   1.000
_cell.angle_alpha   90.00
_cell.angle_beta   90.00
_cell.angle_gamma   90.00
#
_symmetry.space_group_name_H-M   'P 1'
#
loop_
_entity.id
_entity.type
_entity.pdbx_description
1 polymer ?
#
loop_
_entity_poly.entity_id
_entity_poly.type
_entity_poly.pdbx_seq_one_letter_code
_entity_poly.pdbx_strand_id
1 'polypeptide(L)'
;MMTREEIEAIRERAEKATEGPWRAVPTKMDCFDIYDVYDKLDRSLIHREEDAEFIAHAREDIPKLLAENERLHTKWQRLREYVDDRRGKAFEDHDASEGNGSRYFYGGRSSAFTNVQDMIHALEREGDEC
;
A
#
# COMPACT_ATOMS: atom_id res chain seq x y z
N MET A 1 -10.38 -4.36 6.00
CA MET A 1 -9.30 -3.42 5.55
C MET A 1 -9.21 -2.18 6.46
N MET A 2 -8.01 -1.59 6.63
CA MET A 2 -7.86 -0.29 7.35
C MET A 2 -8.45 0.85 6.53
N THR A 3 -9.16 1.75 7.19
CA THR A 3 -9.72 2.97 6.62
C THR A 3 -8.63 3.97 6.24
N ARG A 4 -8.98 4.92 5.36
CA ARG A 4 -8.05 6.00 4.97
C ARG A 4 -7.67 6.85 6.18
N GLU A 5 -8.62 7.08 7.07
CA GLU A 5 -8.45 7.82 8.31
C GLU A 5 -7.44 7.12 9.24
N GLU A 6 -7.51 5.79 9.35
CA GLU A 6 -6.55 5.04 10.16
C GLU A 6 -5.14 5.03 9.56
N ILE A 7 -5.01 4.94 8.23
CA ILE A 7 -3.72 5.05 7.53
C ILE A 7 -3.12 6.45 7.75
N GLU A 8 -3.94 7.49 7.65
CA GLU A 8 -3.49 8.86 7.89
C GLU A 8 -3.09 9.08 9.35
N ALA A 9 -3.83 8.50 10.29
CA ALA A 9 -3.44 8.52 11.70
C ALA A 9 -2.11 7.79 11.96
N ILE A 10 -1.79 6.70 11.23
CA ILE A 10 -0.47 6.06 11.30
C ILE A 10 0.60 7.01 10.76
N ARG A 11 0.37 7.63 9.60
CA ARG A 11 1.30 8.61 9.01
C ARG A 11 1.61 9.74 9.97
N GLU A 12 0.58 10.37 10.54
CA GLU A 12 0.74 11.48 11.47
C GLU A 12 1.57 11.07 12.69
N ARG A 13 1.34 9.87 13.24
CA ARG A 13 2.16 9.33 14.35
C ARG A 13 3.60 9.09 13.93
N ALA A 14 3.83 8.62 12.71
CA ALA A 14 5.16 8.35 12.17
C ALA A 14 5.92 9.63 11.75
N GLU A 15 5.23 10.74 11.48
CA GLU A 15 5.84 12.04 11.16
C GLU A 15 6.11 12.89 12.41
N LYS A 16 5.23 12.85 13.43
CA LYS A 16 5.47 13.50 14.73
C LYS A 16 6.60 12.86 15.52
N ALA A 17 6.97 11.66 15.12
CA ALA A 17 8.08 10.92 15.62
C ALA A 17 9.41 11.66 15.34
N THR A 18 10.21 11.92 16.37
CA THR A 18 11.59 12.40 16.27
C THR A 18 12.41 11.57 15.27
N GLU A 19 13.13 12.28 14.40
CA GLU A 19 13.94 11.70 13.32
C GLU A 19 15.07 10.81 13.88
N GLY A 20 15.48 9.82 13.08
CA GLY A 20 16.52 8.87 13.47
C GLY A 20 17.91 9.21 12.96
N PRO A 21 18.91 8.36 13.23
CA PRO A 21 18.77 6.93 13.55
C PRO A 21 18.53 6.64 15.04
N TRP A 22 17.62 5.69 15.32
CA TRP A 22 17.33 5.19 16.66
C TRP A 22 18.12 3.92 16.92
N ARG A 23 18.67 3.75 18.13
CA ARG A 23 19.40 2.54 18.49
C ARG A 23 18.96 2.02 19.84
N ALA A 24 18.75 0.71 19.93
CA ALA A 24 18.67 0.01 21.19
C ALA A 24 20.08 -0.11 21.78
N VAL A 25 20.28 0.35 23.01
CA VAL A 25 21.58 0.28 23.68
C VAL A 25 21.41 -0.32 25.07
N PRO A 26 22.18 -1.36 25.43
CA PRO A 26 22.09 -2.00 26.73
C PRO A 26 22.57 -1.06 27.83
N THR A 27 21.85 -1.06 28.95
CA THR A 27 22.18 -0.27 30.13
C THR A 27 22.81 -1.15 31.22
N LYS A 28 23.24 -0.52 32.32
CA LYS A 28 23.78 -1.21 33.51
C LYS A 28 22.71 -1.90 34.37
N MET A 29 21.43 -1.80 34.00
CA MET A 29 20.28 -2.32 34.77
C MET A 29 19.57 -3.48 34.05
N ASP A 30 20.26 -4.20 33.15
CA ASP A 30 19.68 -5.29 32.34
C ASP A 30 18.40 -4.86 31.60
N CYS A 31 18.43 -3.67 31.02
CA CYS A 31 17.40 -3.14 30.11
C CYS A 31 18.05 -2.38 28.95
N PHE A 32 17.25 -1.99 27.97
CA PHE A 32 17.65 -1.28 26.77
C PHE A 32 17.02 0.10 26.75
N ASP A 33 17.84 1.14 26.56
CA ASP A 33 17.34 2.47 26.23
C ASP A 33 17.21 2.56 24.70
N ILE A 34 16.14 3.20 24.21
CA ILE A 34 16.04 3.63 22.81
C ILE A 34 16.12 5.14 22.77
N TYR A 35 17.12 5.65 22.07
CA TYR A 35 17.27 7.08 21.85
C TYR A 35 17.69 7.37 20.41
N ASP A 36 17.36 8.58 19.96
CA ASP A 36 17.98 9.19 18.79
C ASP A 36 19.46 9.42 19.11
N VAL A 37 20.36 9.09 18.18
CA VAL A 37 21.82 9.24 18.29
C VAL A 37 22.24 10.65 18.79
N TYR A 38 21.38 11.66 18.66
CA TYR A 38 21.64 13.04 19.09
C TYR A 38 20.98 13.48 20.41
N ASP A 39 19.99 12.75 20.95
CA ASP A 39 19.26 13.15 22.16
C ASP A 39 19.18 12.02 23.20
N LYS A 40 20.03 12.09 24.24
CA LYS A 40 20.23 11.05 25.25
C LYS A 40 19.21 11.05 26.40
N LEU A 41 18.09 11.76 26.24
CA LEU A 41 17.16 12.05 27.34
C LEU A 41 15.90 11.19 27.36
N ASP A 42 15.59 10.45 26.29
CA ASP A 42 14.41 9.58 26.25
C ASP A 42 14.78 8.16 26.73
N ARG A 43 14.50 7.87 28.01
CA ARG A 43 14.77 6.56 28.62
C ARG A 43 13.51 5.72 28.62
N SER A 44 13.30 4.97 27.55
CA SER A 44 12.31 3.89 27.57
C SER A 44 12.98 2.65 28.16
N LEU A 45 12.56 2.23 29.36
CA LEU A 45 13.08 1.01 29.98
C LEU A 45 12.45 -0.21 29.29
N ILE A 46 13.10 -0.73 28.26
CA ILE A 46 12.64 -1.95 27.58
C ILE A 46 13.50 -3.11 28.07
N HIS A 47 12.88 -4.13 28.63
CA HIS A 47 13.60 -5.24 29.27
C HIS A 47 14.03 -6.35 28.30
N ARG A 48 13.63 -6.26 27.03
CA ARG A 48 13.95 -7.23 25.98
C ARG A 48 14.64 -6.54 24.82
N GLU A 49 15.74 -7.14 24.37
CA GLU A 49 16.54 -6.62 23.26
C GLU A 49 15.70 -6.57 21.98
N GLU A 50 14.93 -7.63 21.75
CA GLU A 50 14.13 -7.81 20.54
C GLU A 50 13.03 -6.76 20.41
N ASP A 51 12.38 -6.41 21.53
CA ASP A 51 11.35 -5.37 21.56
C ASP A 51 11.98 -3.99 21.30
N ALA A 52 13.19 -3.74 21.84
CA ALA A 52 13.89 -2.48 21.67
C ALA A 52 14.38 -2.28 20.24
N GLU A 53 14.95 -3.32 19.63
CA GLU A 53 15.35 -3.33 18.22
C GLU A 53 14.14 -3.14 17.29
N PHE A 54 13.03 -3.85 17.56
CA PHE A 54 11.81 -3.71 16.77
C PHE A 54 11.28 -2.27 16.81
N ILE A 55 11.20 -1.65 17.99
CA ILE A 55 10.71 -0.27 18.12
C ILE A 55 11.66 0.73 17.45
N ALA A 56 12.98 0.54 17.57
CA ALA A 56 13.96 1.39 16.92
C ALA A 56 13.81 1.35 15.39
N HIS A 57 13.64 0.15 14.82
CA HIS A 57 13.46 -0.03 13.37
C HIS A 57 12.08 0.37 12.86
N ALA A 58 11.01 0.16 13.65
CA ALA A 58 9.64 0.49 13.25
C ALA A 58 9.48 1.96 12.83
N ARG A 59 10.26 2.87 13.42
CA ARG A 59 10.21 4.30 13.09
C ARG A 59 10.75 4.63 11.71
N GLU A 60 11.66 3.81 11.17
CA GLU A 60 12.13 3.90 9.79
C GLU A 60 11.30 3.04 8.82
N ASP A 61 10.85 1.87 9.29
CA ASP A 61 10.17 0.90 8.44
C ASP A 61 8.71 1.28 8.18
N ILE A 62 8.00 1.85 9.15
CA ILE A 62 6.61 2.28 8.96
C ILE A 62 6.49 3.34 7.84
N PRO A 63 7.29 4.43 7.81
CA PRO A 63 7.27 5.36 6.68
C PRO A 63 7.58 4.69 5.32
N LYS A 64 8.55 3.77 5.27
CA LYS A 64 8.88 3.03 4.03
C LYS A 64 7.70 2.17 3.57
N LEU A 65 7.02 1.50 4.50
CA LEU A 65 5.85 0.67 4.22
C LEU A 65 4.66 1.51 3.74
N LEU A 66 4.43 2.68 4.35
CA LEU A 66 3.40 3.63 3.90
C LEU A 66 3.68 4.12 2.48
N ALA A 67 4.92 4.51 2.17
CA ALA A 67 5.32 4.93 0.83
C ALA A 67 5.14 3.79 -0.21
N GLU A 68 5.49 2.55 0.16
CA GLU A 68 5.30 1.40 -0.71
C GLU A 68 3.81 1.08 -0.92
N ASN A 69 2.99 1.24 0.12
CA ASN A 69 1.54 1.08 0.04
C ASN A 69 0.92 2.09 -0.94
N GLU A 70 1.31 3.37 -0.86
CA GLU A 70 0.89 4.41 -1.82
C GLU A 70 1.35 4.10 -3.24
N ARG A 71 2.59 3.63 -3.39
CA ARG A 71 3.16 3.24 -4.69
C ARG A 71 2.35 2.10 -5.31
N LEU A 72 1.93 1.12 -4.51
CA LEU A 72 1.10 0.00 -4.97
C LEU A 72 -0.31 0.45 -5.31
N HIS A 73 -0.94 1.28 -4.48
CA HIS A 73 -2.26 1.87 -4.77
C HIS A 73 -2.24 2.66 -6.07
N THR A 74 -1.20 3.47 -6.30
CA THR A 74 -1.05 4.23 -7.55
C THR A 74 -0.93 3.33 -8.76
N LYS A 75 -0.16 2.23 -8.67
CA LYS A 75 -0.07 1.25 -9.77
C LYS A 75 -1.40 0.54 -10.02
N TRP A 76 -2.12 0.18 -8.96
CA TRP A 76 -3.43 -0.45 -9.06
C TRP A 76 -4.46 0.46 -9.76
N GLN A 77 -4.54 1.73 -9.35
CA GLN A 77 -5.43 2.71 -9.97
C GLN A 77 -5.12 2.89 -11.46
N ARG A 78 -3.84 3.02 -11.82
CA ARG A 78 -3.43 3.10 -13.23
C ARG A 78 -3.81 1.87 -14.05
N LEU A 79 -3.67 0.67 -13.48
CA LEU A 79 -4.06 -0.56 -14.16
C LEU A 79 -5.57 -0.61 -14.39
N ARG A 80 -6.35 -0.20 -13.39
CA ARG A 80 -7.82 -0.09 -13.49
C ARG A 80 -8.23 0.88 -14.59
N GLU A 81 -7.71 2.11 -14.57
CA GLU A 81 -7.97 3.13 -15.59
C GLU A 81 -7.61 2.62 -16.99
N TYR A 82 -6.48 1.92 -17.12
CA TYR A 82 -6.07 1.32 -18.39
C TYR A 82 -7.04 0.24 -18.87
N VAL A 83 -7.52 -0.64 -18.00
CA VAL A 83 -8.51 -1.67 -18.35
C VAL A 83 -9.83 -1.03 -18.75
N ASP A 84 -10.30 -0.02 -18.02
CA ASP A 84 -11.53 0.70 -18.32
C ASP A 84 -11.46 1.47 -19.65
N ASP A 85 -10.36 2.18 -19.93
CA ASP A 85 -10.11 2.86 -21.21
C ASP A 85 -10.07 1.87 -22.39
N ARG A 86 -9.34 0.76 -22.23
CA ARG A 86 -9.25 -0.27 -23.26
C ARG A 86 -10.58 -0.94 -23.53
N ARG A 87 -11.39 -1.15 -22.49
CA ARG A 87 -12.75 -1.66 -22.61
C ARG A 87 -13.64 -0.67 -23.36
N GLY A 88 -13.60 0.62 -22.99
CA GLY A 88 -14.35 1.68 -23.66
C GLY A 88 -14.05 1.75 -25.17
N LYS A 89 -12.77 1.78 -25.54
CA LYS A 89 -12.35 1.75 -26.95
C LYS A 89 -12.81 0.50 -27.69
N ALA A 90 -12.76 -0.67 -27.04
CA ALA A 90 -13.24 -1.91 -27.66
C ALA A 90 -14.76 -1.89 -27.96
N PHE A 91 -15.55 -1.15 -27.17
CA PHE A 91 -16.97 -0.93 -27.44
C PHE A 91 -17.20 0.11 -28.53
N GLU A 92 -16.47 1.24 -28.51
CA GLU A 92 -16.55 2.26 -29.55
C GLU A 92 -16.18 1.71 -30.94
N ASP A 93 -15.09 0.94 -31.02
CA ASP A 93 -14.65 0.31 -32.26
C ASP A 93 -15.65 -0.74 -32.78
N HIS A 94 -16.38 -1.41 -31.87
CA HIS A 94 -17.45 -2.35 -32.23
C HIS A 94 -18.62 -1.61 -32.89
N ASP A 95 -19.09 -0.52 -32.27
CA ASP A 95 -20.22 0.28 -32.77
C ASP A 95 -19.89 1.01 -34.08
N ALA A 96 -18.63 1.41 -34.29
CA ALA A 96 -18.18 2.01 -35.55
C ALA A 96 -18.08 1.00 -36.72
N SER A 97 -18.15 -0.31 -36.44
CA SER A 97 -17.94 -1.37 -37.42
C SER A 97 -19.24 -2.07 -37.85
N GLU A 98 -20.05 -1.40 -38.67
CA GLU A 98 -21.28 -1.97 -39.26
C GLU A 98 -21.02 -3.04 -40.36
N GLY A 99 -19.92 -3.79 -40.28
CA GLY A 99 -19.54 -4.86 -41.21
C GLY A 99 -19.61 -6.25 -40.57
N ASN A 100 -20.31 -7.19 -41.22
CA ASN A 100 -20.64 -8.55 -40.72
C ASN A 100 -19.43 -9.41 -40.26
N GLY A 101 -18.19 -9.03 -40.62
CA GLY A 101 -16.95 -9.69 -40.20
C GLY A 101 -16.26 -9.10 -38.96
N SER A 102 -16.62 -7.90 -38.53
CA SER A 102 -15.99 -7.19 -37.41
C SER A 102 -16.53 -7.63 -36.03
N ARG A 103 -17.81 -8.01 -35.99
CA ARG A 103 -18.55 -8.36 -34.77
C ARG A 103 -17.90 -9.47 -33.93
N TYR A 104 -17.26 -10.46 -34.58
CA TYR A 104 -16.60 -11.59 -33.91
C TYR A 104 -15.20 -11.27 -33.37
N PHE A 105 -14.49 -10.30 -33.94
CA PHE A 105 -13.14 -9.94 -33.50
C PHE A 105 -13.17 -9.01 -32.27
N TYR A 106 -14.14 -8.11 -32.21
CA TYR A 106 -14.33 -7.20 -31.07
C TYR A 106 -15.03 -7.86 -29.88
N GLY A 107 -15.95 -8.81 -30.12
CA GLY A 107 -16.58 -9.59 -29.04
C GLY A 107 -15.56 -10.33 -28.16
N GLY A 108 -14.47 -10.86 -28.73
CA GLY A 108 -13.42 -11.54 -27.97
C GLY A 108 -12.57 -10.61 -27.10
N ARG A 109 -12.22 -9.41 -27.60
CA ARG A 109 -11.44 -8.41 -26.83
C ARG A 109 -12.29 -7.74 -25.74
N SER A 110 -13.53 -7.39 -26.05
CA SER A 110 -14.47 -6.84 -25.06
C SER A 110 -14.75 -7.83 -23.92
N SER A 111 -14.94 -9.12 -24.25
CA SER A 111 -15.12 -10.18 -23.25
C SER A 111 -13.89 -10.33 -22.34
N ALA A 112 -12.67 -10.26 -22.89
CA ALA A 112 -11.45 -10.37 -22.10
C ALA A 112 -11.29 -9.23 -21.07
N PHE A 113 -11.58 -7.98 -21.45
CA PHE A 113 -11.52 -6.85 -20.51
C PHE A 113 -12.66 -6.86 -19.48
N THR A 114 -13.84 -7.36 -19.87
CA THR A 114 -14.96 -7.56 -18.93
C THR A 114 -14.59 -8.58 -17.85
N ASN A 115 -14.00 -9.71 -18.24
CA ASN A 115 -13.51 -10.71 -17.27
C ASN A 115 -12.46 -10.13 -16.30
N VAL A 116 -11.53 -9.31 -16.80
CA VAL A 116 -10.51 -8.66 -15.95
C VAL A 116 -11.16 -7.67 -14.97
N GLN A 117 -12.20 -6.95 -15.39
CA GLN A 117 -12.94 -6.05 -14.52
C GLN A 117 -13.76 -6.78 -13.47
N ASP A 118 -14.41 -7.88 -13.84
CA ASP A 118 -15.12 -8.73 -12.89
C ASP A 118 -14.16 -9.31 -11.84
N MET A 119 -12.95 -9.69 -12.25
CA MET A 119 -11.88 -10.08 -11.32
C MET A 119 -11.45 -8.93 -10.42
N ILE A 120 -11.28 -7.71 -10.94
CA ILE A 120 -10.96 -6.52 -10.13
C ILE A 120 -12.06 -6.31 -9.07
N HIS A 121 -13.33 -6.38 -9.44
CA HIS A 121 -14.46 -6.23 -8.52
C HIS A 121 -14.61 -7.39 -7.53
N ALA A 122 -14.17 -8.60 -7.90
CA ALA A 122 -14.11 -9.73 -6.97
C ALA A 122 -13.01 -9.50 -5.92
N LEU A 123 -11.81 -9.09 -6.34
CA LEU A 123 -10.69 -8.79 -5.44
C LEU A 123 -10.99 -7.62 -4.50
N GLU A 124 -11.72 -6.59 -4.96
CA GLU A 124 -12.19 -5.49 -4.10
C GLU A 124 -13.13 -6.00 -2.99
N ARG A 125 -14.08 -6.89 -3.34
CA ARG A 125 -14.99 -7.50 -2.35
C ARG A 125 -14.26 -8.39 -1.34
N GLU A 126 -13.32 -9.21 -1.81
CA GLU A 126 -12.50 -10.05 -0.92
C GLU A 126 -11.63 -9.22 0.04
N GLY A 127 -11.14 -8.06 -0.43
CA GLY A 127 -10.38 -7.12 0.40
C GLY A 127 -11.22 -6.40 1.46
N ASP A 128 -12.51 -6.19 1.21
CA ASP A 128 -13.45 -5.58 2.15
C ASP A 128 -13.97 -6.57 3.21
N GLU A 129 -13.97 -7.88 2.91
CA GLU A 129 -14.44 -8.95 3.80
C GLU A 129 -13.38 -9.48 4.80
N CYS A 130 -12.11 -9.08 4.66
CA CYS A 130 -10.99 -9.43 5.57
C CYS A 130 -10.57 -8.26 6.49
#